data_AF-A0A497KZE2-F1
#
_entry.id   AF-A0A497KZE2-F1
#
_cell.length_a   1.000
_cell.length_b   1.000
_cell.length_c   1.000
_cell.angle_alpha   90.00
_cell.angle_beta   90.00
_cell.angle_gamma   90.00
#
_symmetry.space_group_name_H-M   'P 1'
#
loop_
_entity.id
_entity.type
_entity.pdbx_description
1 polymer ?
#
loop_
_entity_poly.entity_id
_entity_poly.type
_entity_poly.pdbx_seq_one_letter_code
_entity_poly.pdbx_strand_id
1 'polypeptide(L)'
;MSLREKIERLVRRWLAEAEYAIISSDGQIVASNFTGDHASYMREVWADHGQALKPGEFAFVGEVEEGKRLLICRASEGAFVVLSSRGTPGAILLCARSICRELRDRSEAKLRELARDFLYELDPRFSNVNEALKAIPPTISWHPTLNTVVRTIVTILSKPIRLSQILQSLEDLGIEVSREEALKALEYLESIKVIRRR
;
A
#
# COMPACT_ATOMS: atom_id res chain seq x y z
N MET A 1 -5.27 12.27 -8.65
CA MET A 1 -4.96 10.87 -8.96
C MET A 1 -3.62 10.48 -8.35
N SER A 2 -3.68 9.62 -7.34
CA SER A 2 -2.56 9.05 -6.59
C SER A 2 -1.65 8.19 -7.48
N LEU A 3 -0.42 7.95 -7.04
CA LEU A 3 0.52 7.08 -7.76
C LEU A 3 0.00 5.64 -7.84
N ARG A 4 -0.67 5.16 -6.79
CA ARG A 4 -1.28 3.84 -6.76
C ARG A 4 -2.36 3.70 -7.84
N GLU A 5 -3.30 4.63 -7.93
CA GLU A 5 -4.34 4.61 -8.97
C GLU A 5 -3.74 4.66 -10.38
N LYS A 6 -2.67 5.44 -10.57
CA LYS A 6 -1.93 5.45 -11.84
C LYS A 6 -1.36 4.07 -12.18
N ILE A 7 -0.74 3.41 -11.20
CA ILE A 7 -0.14 2.08 -11.37
C ILE A 7 -1.22 1.03 -11.63
N GLU A 8 -2.30 1.02 -10.85
CA GLU A 8 -3.43 0.11 -11.07
C GLU A 8 -4.06 0.30 -12.45
N ARG A 9 -4.20 1.55 -12.91
CA ARG A 9 -4.69 1.84 -14.26
C ARG A 9 -3.72 1.37 -15.34
N LEU A 10 -2.41 1.47 -15.12
CA LEU A 10 -1.39 0.95 -16.04
C LEU A 10 -1.43 -0.59 -16.09
N VAL A 11 -1.45 -1.24 -14.94
CA VAL A 11 -1.52 -2.70 -14.83
C VAL A 11 -2.76 -3.22 -15.56
N ARG A 12 -3.95 -2.67 -15.26
CA ARG A 12 -5.21 -3.07 -15.91
C ARG A 12 -5.23 -2.81 -17.41
N ARG A 13 -4.56 -1.76 -17.89
CA ARG A 13 -4.49 -1.43 -19.33
C ARG A 13 -3.70 -2.47 -20.12
N TRP A 14 -2.60 -2.95 -19.54
CA TRP A 14 -1.66 -3.82 -20.24
C TRP A 14 -1.93 -5.31 -20.01
N LEU A 15 -2.37 -5.67 -18.80
CA LEU A 15 -2.48 -7.05 -18.36
C LEU A 15 -3.75 -7.19 -17.51
N ALA A 16 -4.78 -7.82 -18.08
CA ALA A 16 -5.95 -8.22 -17.30
C ALA A 16 -5.50 -9.20 -16.21
N GLU A 17 -5.99 -9.00 -14.98
CA GLU A 17 -5.73 -9.87 -13.82
C GLU A 17 -4.27 -9.97 -13.36
N ALA A 18 -3.41 -9.02 -13.73
CA ALA A 18 -2.04 -8.99 -13.22
C ALA A 18 -1.97 -8.58 -11.75
N GLU A 19 -1.09 -9.27 -11.03
CA GLU A 19 -0.70 -8.92 -9.67
C GLU A 19 0.62 -8.16 -9.70
N TYR A 20 0.77 -7.21 -8.78
CA TYR A 20 1.93 -6.35 -8.67
C TYR A 20 2.30 -6.13 -7.21
N ALA A 21 3.59 -5.89 -7.00
CA ALA A 21 4.13 -5.34 -5.78
C ALA A 21 5.16 -4.26 -6.12
N ILE A 22 5.14 -3.17 -5.37
CA ILE A 22 6.22 -2.18 -5.34
C ILE A 22 7.00 -2.46 -4.06
N ILE A 23 8.31 -2.61 -4.17
CA ILE A 23 9.18 -2.94 -3.04
C ILE A 23 10.25 -1.85 -2.95
N SER A 24 10.53 -1.36 -1.75
CA SER A 24 11.62 -0.40 -1.51
C SER A 24 12.98 -1.09 -1.45
N SER A 25 14.05 -0.29 -1.46
CA SER A 25 15.45 -0.71 -1.29
C SER A 25 15.74 -1.50 -0.02
N ASP A 26 14.92 -1.36 1.02
CA ASP A 26 15.03 -2.09 2.29
C ASP A 26 14.12 -3.34 2.35
N GLY A 27 13.49 -3.71 1.22
CA GLY A 27 12.64 -4.90 1.13
C GLY A 27 11.23 -4.71 1.68
N GLN A 28 10.82 -3.49 2.07
CA GLN A 28 9.45 -3.23 2.47
C GLN A 28 8.52 -3.19 1.26
N ILE A 29 7.35 -3.82 1.38
CA ILE A 29 6.32 -3.76 0.34
C ILE A 29 5.58 -2.43 0.48
N VAL A 30 5.78 -1.59 -0.52
CA VAL A 30 5.27 -0.22 -0.61
C VAL A 30 3.81 -0.19 -1.04
N ALA A 31 3.44 -1.05 -2.01
CA ALA A 31 2.07 -1.19 -2.49
C ALA A 31 1.92 -2.56 -3.13
N SER A 32 0.75 -3.18 -3.01
CA SER A 32 0.48 -4.47 -3.65
C SER A 32 -1.01 -4.76 -3.79
N ASN A 33 -1.37 -5.46 -4.88
CA ASN A 33 -2.67 -6.09 -5.08
C ASN A 33 -2.61 -7.63 -5.06
N PHE A 34 -1.49 -8.25 -4.66
CA PHE A 34 -1.45 -9.69 -4.43
C PHE A 34 -2.46 -10.07 -3.34
N THR A 35 -3.11 -11.22 -3.51
CA THR A 35 -4.09 -11.73 -2.55
C THR A 35 -3.45 -12.81 -1.65
N GLY A 36 -3.83 -12.91 -0.38
CA GLY A 36 -3.22 -13.88 0.56
C GLY A 36 -1.84 -13.47 1.12
N ASP A 37 -1.13 -14.42 1.73
CA ASP A 37 0.16 -14.18 2.40
C ASP A 37 1.38 -14.29 1.46
N HIS A 38 1.34 -13.52 0.37
CA HIS A 38 2.43 -13.51 -0.63
C HIS A 38 3.58 -12.57 -0.23
N ALA A 39 3.45 -11.84 0.88
CA ALA A 39 4.45 -10.86 1.31
C ALA A 39 5.82 -11.48 1.57
N SER A 40 5.85 -12.67 2.19
CA SER A 40 7.09 -13.39 2.47
C SER A 40 7.79 -13.84 1.19
N TYR A 41 7.03 -14.41 0.24
CA TYR A 41 7.55 -14.82 -1.06
C TYR A 41 8.06 -13.64 -1.90
N MET A 42 7.35 -12.50 -1.90
CA MET A 42 7.81 -11.31 -2.62
C MET A 42 9.13 -10.75 -2.06
N ARG A 43 9.34 -10.84 -0.75
CA ARG A 43 10.62 -10.44 -0.13
C ARG A 43 11.76 -11.38 -0.49
N GLU A 44 11.49 -12.69 -0.56
CA GLU A 44 12.46 -13.69 -1.03
C GLU A 44 12.87 -13.43 -2.47
N VAL A 45 11.90 -13.23 -3.37
CA VAL A 45 12.16 -12.87 -4.78
C VAL A 45 12.99 -11.59 -4.90
N TRP A 46 12.69 -10.58 -4.07
CA TRP A 46 13.47 -9.35 -4.04
C TRP A 46 14.90 -9.57 -3.53
N ALA A 47 15.08 -10.38 -2.48
CA ALA A 47 16.39 -10.67 -1.92
C ALA A 47 17.27 -11.46 -2.91
N ASP A 48 16.70 -12.49 -3.55
CA ASP A 48 17.45 -13.42 -4.40
C ASP A 48 17.74 -12.84 -5.79
N HIS A 49 16.81 -12.05 -6.34
CA HIS A 49 16.91 -11.56 -7.72
C HIS A 49 16.98 -10.05 -7.84
N GLY A 50 16.34 -9.31 -6.93
CA GLY A 50 16.23 -7.86 -7.01
C GLY A 50 17.56 -7.15 -6.76
N GLN A 51 18.29 -7.54 -5.71
CA GLN A 51 19.50 -6.83 -5.27
C GLN A 51 20.64 -6.81 -6.30
N ALA A 52 20.70 -7.82 -7.17
CA ALA A 52 21.70 -7.92 -8.23
C ALA A 52 21.42 -6.99 -9.43
N LEU A 53 20.19 -6.50 -9.58
CA LEU A 53 19.78 -5.67 -10.71
C LEU A 53 20.27 -4.24 -10.55
N LYS A 54 20.72 -3.62 -11.64
CA LYS A 54 20.92 -2.18 -11.75
C LYS A 54 19.61 -1.47 -12.13
N PRO A 55 19.46 -0.16 -11.84
CA PRO A 55 18.28 0.59 -12.29
C PRO A 55 18.03 0.46 -13.79
N GLY A 56 16.81 0.04 -14.15
CA GLY A 56 16.39 -0.24 -15.52
C GLY A 56 16.54 -1.71 -15.95
N GLU A 57 17.25 -2.53 -15.17
CA GLU A 57 17.36 -3.97 -15.41
C GLU A 57 16.15 -4.73 -14.83
N PHE A 58 15.94 -5.92 -15.36
CA PHE A 58 14.86 -6.81 -14.98
C PHE A 58 15.29 -8.27 -15.08
N ALA A 59 14.60 -9.13 -14.35
CA ALA A 59 14.74 -10.58 -14.45
C ALA A 59 13.35 -11.24 -14.44
N PHE A 60 13.20 -12.29 -15.23
CA PHE A 60 12.10 -13.24 -15.06
C PHE A 60 12.55 -14.30 -14.07
N VAL A 61 11.74 -14.49 -13.02
CA VAL A 61 12.12 -15.31 -11.85
C VAL A 61 11.60 -16.74 -11.99
N GLY A 62 10.50 -16.94 -12.70
CA GLY A 62 9.89 -18.25 -12.93
C GLY A 62 8.38 -18.16 -13.08
N GLU A 63 7.72 -19.31 -13.01
CA GLU A 63 6.25 -19.39 -12.90
C GLU A 63 5.84 -19.50 -11.44
N VAL A 64 4.96 -18.62 -10.98
CA VAL A 64 4.42 -18.64 -9.59
C VAL A 64 3.26 -19.62 -9.48
N GLU A 65 2.48 -19.67 -10.55
CA GLU A 65 1.37 -20.59 -10.77
C GLU A 65 1.42 -21.00 -12.24
N GLU A 66 0.75 -22.09 -12.60
CA GLU A 66 0.74 -22.59 -13.98
C GLU A 66 0.35 -21.47 -14.98
N GLY A 67 1.31 -21.13 -15.84
CA GLY A 67 1.18 -20.08 -16.84
C GLY A 67 1.27 -18.63 -16.34
N LYS A 68 1.41 -18.37 -15.02
CA LYS A 68 1.69 -17.02 -14.48
C LYS A 68 3.19 -16.82 -14.31
N ARG A 69 3.76 -15.91 -15.10
CA ARG A 69 5.18 -15.55 -15.04
C ARG A 69 5.41 -14.41 -14.08
N LEU A 70 6.48 -14.52 -13.29
CA LEU A 70 6.95 -13.46 -12.40
C LEU A 70 8.11 -12.69 -13.03
N LEU A 71 8.00 -11.38 -13.01
CA LEU A 71 9.08 -10.47 -13.38
C LEU A 71 9.39 -9.55 -12.20
N ILE A 72 10.67 -9.34 -11.93
CA ILE A 72 11.16 -8.27 -11.06
C ILE A 72 11.96 -7.27 -11.91
N CYS A 73 11.73 -5.98 -11.69
CA CYS A 73 12.44 -4.90 -12.36
C CYS A 73 12.84 -3.83 -11.36
N ARG A 74 14.09 -3.38 -11.42
CA ARG A 74 14.58 -2.28 -10.59
C ARG A 74 14.26 -0.95 -11.27
N ALA A 75 13.30 -0.21 -10.73
CA ALA A 75 12.84 1.05 -11.30
C ALA A 75 13.86 2.18 -11.07
N SER A 76 14.44 2.22 -9.86
CA SER A 76 15.43 3.20 -9.41
C SER A 76 16.33 2.58 -8.33
N GLU A 77 17.25 3.36 -7.76
CA GLU A 77 18.06 2.90 -6.62
C GLU A 77 17.19 2.46 -5.44
N GLY A 78 16.05 3.14 -5.23
CA GLY A 78 15.16 2.97 -4.08
C GLY A 78 13.90 2.12 -4.34
N ALA A 79 13.69 1.62 -5.56
CA ALA A 79 12.40 1.03 -5.94
C ALA A 79 12.51 -0.17 -6.88
N PHE A 80 11.70 -1.18 -6.57
CA PHE A 80 11.53 -2.39 -7.34
C PHE A 80 10.05 -2.60 -7.68
N VAL A 81 9.80 -3.18 -8.85
CA VAL A 81 8.48 -3.57 -9.31
C VAL A 81 8.50 -5.06 -9.53
N VAL A 82 7.60 -5.78 -8.87
CA VAL A 82 7.32 -7.19 -9.13
C VAL A 82 5.97 -7.28 -9.83
N LEU A 83 5.90 -8.07 -10.89
CA LEU A 83 4.67 -8.33 -11.66
C LEU A 83 4.48 -9.82 -11.87
N SER A 84 3.29 -10.32 -11.57
CA SER A 84 2.85 -11.67 -11.88
C SER A 84 1.68 -11.62 -12.86
N SER A 85 1.81 -12.30 -14.00
CA SER A 85 0.75 -12.30 -15.02
C SER A 85 0.85 -13.49 -15.97
N ARG A 86 -0.29 -13.87 -16.55
CA ARG A 86 -0.37 -14.82 -17.68
C ARG A 86 -0.09 -14.20 -19.05
N GLY A 87 0.18 -12.90 -19.10
CA GLY A 87 0.51 -12.19 -20.33
C GLY A 87 1.77 -12.71 -21.01
N THR A 88 1.99 -12.27 -22.25
CA THR A 88 3.24 -12.56 -22.96
C THR A 88 4.41 -11.86 -22.27
N PRO A 89 5.64 -12.42 -22.31
CA PRO A 89 6.81 -11.78 -21.69
C PRO A 89 7.02 -10.33 -22.15
N GLY A 90 6.76 -10.04 -23.43
CA GLY A 90 6.82 -8.68 -23.98
C GLY A 90 5.80 -7.73 -23.35
N ALA A 91 4.55 -8.16 -23.18
CA ALA A 91 3.52 -7.35 -22.53
C ALA A 91 3.82 -7.09 -21.05
N ILE A 92 4.33 -8.12 -20.35
CA ILE A 92 4.76 -8.01 -18.95
C ILE A 92 5.88 -6.97 -18.82
N LEU A 93 6.91 -7.07 -19.66
CA LEU A 93 8.03 -6.14 -19.66
C LEU A 93 7.61 -4.70 -20.01
N LEU A 94 6.72 -4.50 -20.98
CA LEU A 94 6.20 -3.18 -21.34
C LEU A 94 5.40 -2.54 -20.19
N CYS A 95 4.59 -3.34 -19.50
CA CYS A 95 3.88 -2.90 -18.30
C CYS A 95 4.88 -2.52 -17.20
N ALA A 96 5.86 -3.39 -16.91
CA ALA A 96 6.91 -3.14 -15.92
C ALA A 96 7.66 -1.83 -16.19
N ARG A 97 8.09 -1.61 -17.44
CA ARG A 97 8.79 -0.39 -17.85
C ARG A 97 7.93 0.85 -17.72
N SER A 98 6.64 0.75 -18.03
CA SER A 98 5.69 1.85 -17.86
C SER A 98 5.56 2.25 -16.38
N ILE A 99 5.44 1.26 -15.49
CA ILE A 99 5.40 1.49 -14.03
C ILE A 99 6.74 2.07 -13.55
N CYS A 100 7.86 1.49 -13.98
CA CYS A 100 9.20 1.98 -13.62
C CYS A 100 9.43 3.43 -14.03
N ARG A 101 8.89 3.85 -15.18
CA ARG A 101 8.95 5.25 -15.61
C ARG A 101 8.19 6.18 -14.67
N GLU A 102 7.00 5.80 -14.21
CA GLU A 102 6.25 6.59 -13.22
C GLU A 102 6.94 6.64 -11.84
N LEU A 103 7.71 5.59 -11.49
CA LEU A 103 8.44 5.49 -10.23
C LEU A 103 9.81 6.18 -10.25
N ARG A 104 10.47 6.28 -11.42
CA ARG A 104 11.81 6.86 -11.56
C ARG A 104 11.87 8.32 -11.13
N ASP A 105 10.78 9.06 -11.35
CA ASP A 105 10.68 10.49 -11.01
C ASP A 105 10.28 10.73 -9.54
N ARG A 106 10.23 9.68 -8.70
CA ARG A 106 9.78 9.75 -7.31
C ARG A 106 10.94 9.53 -6.35
N SER A 107 11.04 10.39 -5.32
CA SER A 107 12.00 10.22 -4.24
C SER A 107 11.67 8.99 -3.38
N GLU A 108 12.70 8.38 -2.79
CA GLU A 108 12.59 7.28 -1.84
C GLU A 108 11.68 7.62 -0.65
N ALA A 109 11.68 8.88 -0.20
CA ALA A 109 10.75 9.38 0.81
C ALA A 109 9.27 9.29 0.38
N LYS A 110 8.94 9.60 -0.89
CA LYS A 110 7.57 9.45 -1.43
C LYS A 110 7.17 7.98 -1.59
N LEU A 111 8.13 7.09 -1.80
CA LEU A 111 7.91 5.64 -1.84
C LEU A 111 7.68 5.08 -0.43
N ARG A 112 8.43 5.54 0.57
CA ARG A 112 8.19 5.23 1.99
C ARG A 112 6.85 5.79 2.49
N GLU A 113 6.40 6.93 1.99
CA GLU A 113 5.03 7.41 2.22
C GLU A 113 3.98 6.47 1.63
N LEU A 114 4.24 5.85 0.48
CA LEU A 114 3.34 4.85 -0.12
C LEU A 114 3.32 3.56 0.71
N ALA A 115 4.47 3.14 1.27
CA ALA A 115 4.58 2.02 2.20
C ALA A 115 3.72 2.17 3.45
N ARG A 116 3.18 3.37 3.71
CA ARG A 116 2.19 3.61 4.76
C ARG A 116 0.76 3.18 4.46
N ASP A 117 0.52 2.33 3.46
CA ASP A 117 -0.80 1.73 3.22
C ASP A 117 -1.03 0.45 4.04
N PHE A 118 -0.96 0.60 5.35
CA PHE A 118 -1.17 -0.49 6.30
C PHE A 118 -2.64 -0.87 6.41
N LEU A 119 -2.88 -2.12 6.82
CA LEU A 119 -4.21 -2.58 7.20
C LEU A 119 -4.44 -2.15 8.65
N TYR A 120 -5.44 -1.32 8.87
CA TYR A 120 -5.83 -0.89 10.21
C TYR A 120 -7.05 -1.69 10.65
N GLU A 121 -7.03 -2.21 11.87
CA GLU A 121 -8.15 -2.90 12.51
C GLU A 121 -8.36 -2.38 13.93
N LEU A 122 -9.57 -2.54 14.46
CA LEU A 122 -9.83 -2.26 15.88
C LEU A 122 -9.01 -3.21 16.76
N ASP A 123 -8.52 -2.71 17.90
CA ASP A 123 -7.89 -3.56 18.87
C ASP A 123 -8.90 -4.63 19.36
N PRO A 124 -8.54 -5.93 19.37
CA PRO A 124 -9.39 -7.04 19.84
C PRO A 124 -10.00 -6.87 21.24
N ARG A 125 -9.47 -5.93 22.05
CA ARG A 125 -10.06 -5.56 23.34
C ARG A 125 -11.43 -4.91 23.20
N PHE A 126 -11.74 -4.32 22.05
CA PHE A 126 -13.02 -3.70 21.78
C PHE A 126 -13.92 -4.68 21.01
N SER A 127 -15.09 -4.97 21.58
CA SER A 127 -16.05 -5.89 20.97
C SER A 127 -16.84 -5.22 19.84
N ASN A 128 -16.89 -3.88 19.82
CA ASN A 128 -17.59 -3.10 18.83
C ASN A 128 -17.06 -1.65 18.77
N VAL A 129 -17.43 -0.96 17.68
CA VAL A 129 -17.07 0.45 17.42
C VAL A 129 -17.50 1.40 18.54
N ASN A 130 -18.67 1.18 19.16
CA ASN A 130 -19.17 2.07 20.22
C ASN A 130 -18.31 2.02 21.49
N GLU A 131 -17.76 0.84 21.80
CA GLU A 131 -16.82 0.67 22.91
C GLU A 131 -15.49 1.38 22.62
N ALA A 132 -14.99 1.26 21.39
CA ALA A 132 -13.80 1.96 20.93
C ALA A 132 -13.97 3.49 20.97
N LEU A 133 -15.13 4.01 20.55
CA LEU A 133 -15.44 5.45 20.60
C LEU A 133 -15.49 6.01 22.02
N LYS A 134 -15.84 5.20 23.02
CA LYS A 134 -15.83 5.59 24.44
C LYS A 134 -14.42 5.70 25.01
N ALA A 135 -13.47 4.94 24.47
CA ALA A 135 -12.07 5.01 24.87
C ALA A 135 -11.36 6.28 24.35
N ILE A 136 -11.93 6.95 23.34
CA ILE A 136 -11.39 8.18 22.79
C ILE A 136 -11.82 9.34 23.70
N PRO A 137 -10.87 10.19 24.16
CA PRO A 137 -11.18 11.37 24.94
C PRO A 137 -12.24 12.26 24.25
N PRO A 138 -13.14 12.90 25.01
CA PRO A 138 -14.17 13.77 24.44
C PRO A 138 -13.59 15.00 23.72
N THR A 139 -12.39 15.45 24.13
CA THR A 139 -11.70 16.60 23.55
C THR A 139 -10.23 16.28 23.35
N ILE A 140 -9.76 16.39 22.11
CA ILE A 140 -8.36 16.27 21.71
C ILE A 140 -7.82 17.70 21.59
N SER A 141 -7.13 18.18 22.63
CA SER A 141 -6.86 19.62 22.89
C SER A 141 -5.99 20.34 21.85
N TRP A 142 -5.20 19.60 21.09
CA TRP A 142 -4.24 20.08 20.09
C TRP A 142 -4.81 20.27 18.66
N HIS A 143 -6.02 19.81 18.33
CA HIS A 143 -6.65 20.14 17.03
C HIS A 143 -8.16 19.76 16.98
N PRO A 144 -9.09 20.74 16.87
CA PRO A 144 -10.54 20.46 16.86
C PRO A 144 -10.98 19.57 15.69
N THR A 145 -10.38 19.77 14.51
CA THR A 145 -10.68 19.02 13.28
C THR A 145 -10.26 17.55 13.36
N LEU A 146 -9.22 17.23 14.14
CA LEU A 146 -8.76 15.84 14.31
C LEU A 146 -9.75 15.01 15.14
N ASN A 147 -10.53 15.61 16.04
CA ASN A 147 -11.50 14.85 16.84
C ASN A 147 -12.59 14.21 15.96
N THR A 148 -13.09 14.98 14.98
CA THR A 148 -14.04 14.48 13.98
C THR A 148 -13.39 13.37 13.16
N VAL A 149 -12.18 13.59 12.65
CA VAL A 149 -11.46 12.63 11.80
C VAL A 149 -11.20 11.32 12.55
N VAL A 150 -10.68 11.39 13.78
CA VAL A 150 -10.40 10.23 14.64
C VAL A 150 -11.67 9.40 14.90
N ARG A 151 -12.78 10.06 15.23
CA ARG A 151 -14.08 9.38 15.49
C ARG A 151 -14.65 8.77 14.22
N THR A 152 -14.55 9.47 13.09
CA THR A 152 -15.00 8.95 11.80
C THR A 152 -14.17 7.74 11.37
N ILE A 153 -12.84 7.78 11.51
CA ILE A 153 -11.95 6.65 11.23
C ILE A 153 -12.35 5.43 12.06
N VAL A 154 -12.57 5.59 13.37
CA VAL A 154 -13.01 4.48 14.24
C VAL A 154 -14.38 3.94 13.84
N THR A 155 -15.27 4.80 13.32
CA THR A 155 -16.58 4.39 12.81
C THR A 155 -16.47 3.57 11.53
N ILE A 156 -15.55 3.93 10.64
CA ILE A 156 -15.27 3.21 9.39
C ILE A 156 -14.61 1.85 9.67
N LEU A 157 -13.81 1.74 10.75
CA LEU A 157 -13.08 0.54 11.16
C LEU A 157 -13.94 -0.60 11.74
N SER A 158 -15.16 -0.78 11.24
CA SER A 158 -15.97 -1.97 11.52
C SER A 158 -15.37 -3.27 10.93
N LYS A 159 -14.48 -3.13 9.96
CA LYS A 159 -13.69 -4.20 9.32
C LYS A 159 -12.25 -3.71 9.11
N PRO A 160 -11.27 -4.62 8.99
CA PRO A 160 -9.90 -4.24 8.66
C PRO A 160 -9.86 -3.49 7.32
N ILE A 161 -9.33 -2.27 7.32
CA ILE A 161 -9.39 -1.36 6.19
C ILE A 161 -8.04 -0.68 5.97
N ARG A 162 -7.68 -0.41 4.72
CA ARG A 162 -6.37 0.20 4.38
C ARG A 162 -6.42 1.72 4.43
N LEU A 163 -5.27 2.38 4.63
CA LEU A 163 -5.19 3.85 4.61
C LEU A 163 -5.85 4.47 3.37
N SER A 164 -5.63 3.90 2.18
CA SER A 164 -6.26 4.42 0.96
C SER A 164 -7.79 4.37 0.99
N GLN A 165 -8.36 3.34 1.63
CA GLN A 165 -9.80 3.19 1.81
C GLN A 165 -10.33 4.13 2.88
N ILE A 166 -9.55 4.35 3.96
CA ILE A 166 -9.87 5.36 4.98
C ILE A 166 -9.96 6.75 4.35
N LEU A 167 -8.96 7.12 3.55
CA LEU A 167 -8.94 8.41 2.87
C LEU A 167 -10.13 8.57 1.92
N GLN A 168 -10.44 7.54 1.12
CA GLN A 168 -11.60 7.56 0.24
C GLN A 168 -12.91 7.72 1.02
N SER A 169 -13.09 6.94 2.11
CA SER A 169 -14.30 7.04 2.94
C SER A 169 -14.44 8.39 3.64
N LEU A 170 -13.33 9.03 4.00
CA LEU A 170 -13.36 10.39 4.57
C LEU A 170 -13.77 11.43 3.52
N GLU A 171 -13.26 11.31 2.29
CA GLU A 171 -13.64 12.17 1.16
C GLU A 171 -15.12 11.97 0.78
N ASP A 172 -15.60 10.72 0.73
CA ASP A 172 -17.00 10.40 0.45
C ASP A 172 -17.97 10.97 1.50
N LEU A 173 -17.48 11.13 2.74
CA LEU A 173 -18.22 11.75 3.85
C LEU A 173 -18.11 13.29 3.88
N GLY A 174 -17.46 13.89 2.88
CA GLY A 174 -17.26 15.34 2.78
C GLY A 174 -16.22 15.88 3.77
N ILE A 175 -15.38 15.01 4.34
CA ILE A 175 -14.29 15.40 5.24
C ILE A 175 -13.03 15.55 4.40
N GLU A 176 -12.74 16.80 4.00
CA GLU A 176 -11.47 17.12 3.38
C GLU A 176 -10.36 17.06 4.42
N VAL A 177 -9.52 16.03 4.33
CA VAL A 177 -8.32 15.88 5.14
C VAL A 177 -7.14 15.51 4.28
N SER A 178 -6.01 16.12 4.58
CA SER A 178 -4.75 15.70 4.00
C SER A 178 -4.38 14.30 4.49
N ARG A 179 -3.62 13.58 3.68
CA ARG A 179 -3.07 12.27 4.05
C ARG A 179 -2.24 12.31 5.33
N GLU A 180 -1.54 13.42 5.56
CA GLU A 180 -0.72 13.65 6.76
C GLU A 180 -1.59 13.78 8.02
N GLU A 181 -2.73 14.46 7.93
CA GLU A 181 -3.68 14.57 9.04
C GLU A 181 -4.33 13.22 9.36
N ALA A 182 -4.71 12.45 8.34
CA ALA A 182 -5.24 11.10 8.53
C ALA A 182 -4.20 10.16 9.17
N LEU A 183 -2.93 10.27 8.78
CA LEU A 183 -1.84 9.51 9.39
C LEU A 183 -1.62 9.91 10.85
N LYS A 184 -1.61 11.21 11.17
CA LYS A 184 -1.53 11.69 12.57
C LYS A 184 -2.70 11.19 13.41
N ALA A 185 -3.91 11.13 12.83
CA ALA A 185 -5.09 10.58 13.50
C ALA A 185 -4.92 9.08 13.81
N LEU A 186 -4.37 8.32 12.87
CA LEU A 186 -4.09 6.89 13.04
C LEU A 186 -2.96 6.63 14.05
N GLU A 187 -1.87 7.41 14.00
CA GLU A 187 -0.76 7.34 14.97
C GLU A 187 -1.28 7.64 16.39
N TYR A 188 -2.17 8.63 16.53
CA TYR A 188 -2.83 8.91 17.79
C TYR A 188 -3.68 7.72 18.27
N LEU A 189 -4.55 7.17 17.42
CA LEU A 189 -5.39 6.01 17.73
C LEU A 189 -4.58 4.76 18.12
N GLU A 190 -3.43 4.55 17.49
CA GLU A 190 -2.48 3.48 17.81
C GLU A 190 -1.82 3.72 19.17
N SER A 191 -1.44 4.97 19.49
CA SER A 191 -0.84 5.34 20.77
C SER A 191 -1.77 5.09 21.97
N ILE A 192 -3.07 5.31 21.79
CA ILE A 192 -4.11 5.02 22.80
C ILE A 192 -4.62 3.57 22.72
N LYS A 193 -4.01 2.73 21.86
CA LYS A 193 -4.33 1.30 21.69
C LYS A 193 -5.78 1.04 21.28
N VAL A 194 -6.39 1.95 20.53
CA VAL A 194 -7.75 1.79 19.98
C VAL A 194 -7.71 1.01 18.67
N ILE A 195 -6.66 1.20 17.88
CA ILE A 195 -6.45 0.49 16.61
C ILE A 195 -5.11 -0.24 16.63
N ARG A 196 -4.99 -1.26 15.77
CA ARG A 196 -3.74 -1.95 15.47
C ARG A 196 -3.44 -1.87 14.00
N ARG A 197 -2.14 -1.86 13.70
CA ARG A 197 -1.58 -1.88 12.36
C ARG A 197 -1.12 -3.30 12.02
N ARG A 198 -1.53 -3.83 10.87
CA ARG A 198 -1.01 -5.06 10.25
C ARG A 198 -0.31 -4.75 8.93
#